data_AF-I0GRY0-F1
#
_entry.id   AF-I0GRY0-F1
#
_cell.length_a   1.000
_cell.length_b   1.000
_cell.length_c   1.000
_cell.angle_alpha   90.00
_cell.angle_beta   90.00
_cell.angle_gamma   90.00
#
_symmetry.space_group_name_H-M   'P 1'
#
loop_
_entity.id
_entity.type
_entity.pdbx_description
1 polymer ?
#
loop_
_entity_poly.entity_id
_entity_poly.type
_entity_poly.pdbx_seq_one_letter_code
_entity_poly.pdbx_strand_id
1 'polypeptide(L)'
;MVLDYLTGVVAAYINPDLALNSQRGFKGIAKKAIIMFLVSLAYRLDCLVGKEIMQYAVMWFFISNESLSIIENAAKAGVPIPTRFKESLEQLAKEKQAR
;
A
#
# COMPACT_ATOMS: atom_id res chain seq x y z
N MET A 1 -1.55 -3.47 -5.09
CA MET A 1 -2.26 -4.68 -4.59
C MET A 1 -1.39 -5.94 -4.71
N VAL A 2 -1.29 -6.57 -5.90
CA VAL A 2 -0.47 -7.78 -6.10
C VAL A 2 1.03 -7.47 -6.03
N LEU A 3 1.47 -6.41 -6.71
CA LEU A 3 2.86 -5.97 -6.71
C LEU A 3 3.36 -5.62 -5.30
N ASP A 4 2.55 -4.92 -4.50
CA ASP A 4 2.91 -4.61 -3.11
C ASP A 4 3.12 -5.86 -2.26
N TYR A 5 2.22 -6.87 -2.37
CA TYR A 5 2.39 -8.13 -1.66
C TYR A 5 3.64 -8.90 -2.12
N LEU A 6 3.86 -8.98 -3.44
CA LEU A 6 5.06 -9.61 -4.00
C LEU A 6 6.34 -8.90 -3.54
N THR A 7 6.36 -7.56 -3.57
CA THR A 7 7.52 -6.77 -3.12
C THR A 7 7.78 -6.94 -1.63
N GLY A 8 6.74 -7.07 -0.80
CA GLY A 8 6.88 -7.35 0.62
C GLY A 8 7.43 -8.74 0.91
N VAL A 9 7.00 -9.75 0.15
CA VAL A 9 7.53 -11.13 0.25
C VAL A 9 8.98 -11.18 -0.22
N VAL A 10 9.31 -10.53 -1.33
CA VAL A 10 10.68 -10.44 -1.85
C VAL A 10 11.60 -9.71 -0.88
N ALA A 11 11.16 -8.58 -0.31
CA ALA A 11 11.94 -7.83 0.67
C ALA A 11 12.20 -8.64 1.96
N ALA A 12 11.22 -9.42 2.41
CA ALA A 12 11.37 -10.32 3.56
C ALA A 12 12.26 -11.53 3.26
N TYR A 13 12.30 -12.00 2.02
CA TYR A 13 13.22 -13.05 1.59
C TYR A 13 14.68 -12.55 1.51
N ILE A 14 14.88 -11.31 1.05
CA ILE A 14 16.21 -10.68 0.95
C ILE A 14 16.77 -10.31 2.34
N ASN A 15 15.91 -9.93 3.29
CA ASN A 15 16.32 -9.59 4.65
C ASN A 15 15.64 -10.54 5.67
N PRO A 16 16.32 -11.63 6.08
CA PRO A 16 15.73 -12.66 6.93
C PRO A 16 15.33 -12.17 8.33
N ASP A 17 15.86 -11.03 8.80
CA ASP A 17 15.45 -10.38 10.06
C ASP A 17 14.02 -9.81 10.01
N LEU A 18 13.44 -9.63 8.81
CA LEU A 18 12.02 -9.34 8.63
C LEU A 18 11.19 -10.63 8.75
N ALA A 19 11.18 -11.22 9.95
CA ALA A 19 10.39 -12.41 10.23
C ALA A 19 8.91 -12.18 9.83
N LEU A 20 8.42 -13.03 8.93
CA LEU A 20 7.04 -13.00 8.42
C LEU A 20 6.07 -13.40 9.54
N ASN A 21 5.59 -12.41 10.30
CA ASN A 21 4.49 -12.65 11.22
C ASN A 21 3.19 -12.84 10.43
N SER A 22 2.69 -14.08 10.37
CA SER A 22 1.46 -14.46 9.67
C SER A 22 0.25 -13.60 10.06
N GLN A 23 0.14 -13.14 11.31
CA GLN A 23 -0.92 -12.23 11.74
C GLN A 23 -0.84 -10.85 11.05
N ARG A 24 0.38 -10.34 10.81
CA ARG A 24 0.58 -9.09 10.06
C ARG A 24 0.21 -9.28 8.58
N GLY A 25 0.57 -10.42 8.00
CA GLY A 25 0.19 -10.78 6.62
C GLY A 25 -1.32 -10.85 6.42
N PHE A 26 -2.04 -11.57 7.30
CA PHE A 26 -3.49 -11.69 7.23
C PHE A 26 -4.20 -10.34 7.41
N LYS A 27 -3.75 -9.51 8.37
CA LYS A 27 -4.28 -8.15 8.57
C LYS A 27 -4.07 -7.27 7.33
N GLY A 28 -2.95 -7.44 6.64
CA GLY A 28 -2.68 -6.79 5.36
C GLY A 28 -3.68 -7.18 4.27
N ILE A 29 -3.94 -8.48 4.10
CA ILE A 29 -4.90 -9.00 3.12
C ILE A 29 -6.32 -8.51 3.43
N ALA A 30 -6.75 -8.57 4.69
CA ALA A 30 -8.07 -8.08 5.12
C ALA A 30 -8.26 -6.58 4.79
N LYS A 31 -7.24 -5.76 5.05
CA LYS A 31 -7.28 -4.33 4.70
C LYS A 31 -7.42 -4.12 3.19
N LYS A 32 -6.72 -4.93 2.38
CA LYS A 32 -6.81 -4.86 0.91
C LYS A 32 -8.19 -5.28 0.38
N ALA A 33 -8.84 -6.26 1.02
CA ALA A 33 -10.21 -6.64 0.69
C ALA A 33 -11.21 -5.48 0.94
N ILE A 34 -11.06 -4.74 2.05
CA ILE A 34 -11.88 -3.56 2.34
C ILE A 34 -11.67 -2.47 1.28
N ILE A 35 -10.43 -2.25 0.84
CA ILE A 35 -10.13 -1.29 -0.24
C ILE A 35 -10.86 -1.66 -1.53
N MET A 36 -10.83 -2.94 -1.92
CA MET A 36 -11.55 -3.41 -3.11
C MET A 36 -13.07 -3.20 -2.99
N PHE A 37 -13.63 -3.40 -1.80
CA PHE A 37 -15.03 -3.10 -1.52
C PHE A 37 -15.35 -1.61 -1.67
N LEU A 38 -14.50 -0.72 -1.14
CA LEU A 38 -14.67 0.73 -1.27
C LEU A 38 -14.58 1.21 -2.72
N VAL A 39 -13.65 0.68 -3.51
CA VAL A 39 -13.57 0.98 -4.96
C VAL A 39 -14.83 0.52 -5.69
N SER A 40 -15.32 -0.68 -5.36
CA SER A 40 -16.56 -1.22 -5.95
C SER A 40 -17.78 -0.37 -5.58
N LEU A 41 -17.83 0.13 -4.34
CA LEU A 41 -18.89 1.03 -3.89
C LEU A 41 -18.82 2.38 -4.63
N ALA A 42 -17.63 2.95 -4.80
CA ALA A 42 -17.43 4.19 -5.56
C ALA A 42 -17.90 4.04 -7.02
N TYR A 43 -17.60 2.91 -7.67
CA TYR A 43 -18.11 2.60 -9.01
C TYR A 43 -19.64 2.55 -9.04
N ARG A 44 -20.28 1.90 -8.07
CA ARG A 44 -21.75 1.85 -8.00
C ARG A 44 -22.36 3.25 -7.83
N LEU A 45 -21.74 4.11 -7.03
CA LEU A 45 -22.20 5.49 -6.85
C LEU A 45 -22.06 6.30 -8.14
N ASP A 46 -20.96 6.13 -8.85
CA ASP A 46 -20.74 6.74 -10.16
C ASP A 46 -21.79 6.30 -11.19
N CYS A 47 -22.17 5.01 -11.21
CA CYS A 47 -23.27 4.53 -12.07
C CYS A 47 -24.61 5.21 -11.75
N LEU A 48 -24.87 5.54 -10.48
CA LEU A 48 -26.10 6.23 -10.07
C LEU A 48 -26.07 7.72 -10.41
N VAL A 49 -24.89 8.35 -10.31
CA VAL A 49 -24.69 9.78 -10.60
C VAL A 49 -24.55 10.03 -12.11
N GLY A 50 -24.21 9.01 -12.90
CA GLY A 50 -23.97 9.11 -14.34
C GLY A 50 -22.65 9.80 -14.69
N LYS A 51 -21.68 9.79 -13.78
CA LYS A 51 -20.33 10.34 -13.95
C LYS A 51 -19.32 9.33 -13.43
N GLU A 52 -18.10 9.35 -13.93
CA GLU A 52 -17.04 8.40 -13.55
C GLU A 52 -15.99 9.00 -12.60
N ILE A 53 -16.28 10.13 -11.97
CA ILE A 53 -15.25 10.90 -11.26
C ILE A 53 -14.87 10.23 -9.93
N MET A 54 -15.82 9.63 -9.23
CA MET A 54 -15.62 9.11 -7.89
C MET A 54 -14.79 7.82 -7.89
N GLN A 55 -15.03 6.92 -8.85
CA GLN A 55 -14.27 5.69 -9.03
C GLN A 55 -12.80 6.00 -9.31
N TYR A 56 -12.52 6.97 -10.19
CA TYR A 56 -11.14 7.33 -10.53
C TYR A 56 -10.46 7.99 -9.34
N ALA A 57 -11.13 8.90 -8.64
CA ALA A 57 -10.57 9.54 -7.44
C ALA A 57 -10.22 8.51 -6.35
N VAL A 58 -11.14 7.59 -6.04
CA VAL A 58 -10.94 6.55 -5.03
C VAL A 58 -9.86 5.56 -5.46
N MET A 59 -9.83 5.16 -6.74
CA MET A 59 -8.82 4.27 -7.29
C MET A 59 -7.43 4.89 -7.21
N TRP A 60 -7.26 6.12 -7.70
CA TRP A 60 -5.97 6.82 -7.67
C TRP A 60 -5.47 7.07 -6.24
N PHE A 61 -6.38 7.38 -5.31
CA PHE A 61 -6.04 7.52 -3.90
C PHE A 61 -5.43 6.24 -3.32
N PHE A 62 -6.07 5.09 -3.55
CA PHE A 62 -5.56 3.81 -3.03
C PHE A 62 -4.34 3.29 -3.79
N ILE A 63 -4.23 3.54 -5.10
CA ILE A 63 -3.01 3.23 -5.88
C ILE A 63 -1.81 4.02 -5.35
N SER A 64 -1.99 5.31 -5.05
CA SER A 64 -0.91 6.15 -4.51
C SER A 64 -0.42 5.61 -3.16
N ASN A 65 -1.35 5.19 -2.29
CA ASN A 65 -1.02 4.58 -1.00
C ASN A 65 -0.25 3.26 -1.15
N GLU A 66 -0.62 2.41 -2.11
CA GLU A 66 0.10 1.15 -2.38
C GLU A 66 1.48 1.42 -3.00
N SER A 67 1.61 2.46 -3.82
CA SER A 67 2.88 2.85 -4.44
C SER A 67 3.90 3.26 -3.39
N LEU A 68 3.49 4.00 -2.34
CA LEU A 68 4.37 4.33 -1.22
C LEU A 68 4.86 3.08 -0.47
N SER A 69 3.98 2.10 -0.26
CA SER A 69 4.32 0.81 0.38
C SER A 69 5.32 0.00 -0.47
N ILE A 70 5.17 0.01 -1.80
CA ILE A 70 6.14 -0.62 -2.72
C ILE A 70 7.51 0.06 -2.62
N ILE A 71 7.56 1.39 -2.59
CA ILE A 71 8.82 2.13 -2.47
C ILE A 71 9.49 1.85 -1.12
N GLU A 72 8.71 1.77 -0.04
CA GLU A 72 9.21 1.37 1.29
C GLU A 72 9.82 -0.04 1.26
N ASN A 73 9.15 -1.01 0.64
CA ASN A 73 9.66 -2.38 0.50
C ASN A 73 10.91 -2.44 -0.38
N ALA A 74 10.96 -1.65 -1.46
CA ALA A 74 12.15 -1.52 -2.30
C ALA A 74 13.33 -0.93 -1.52
N ALA A 75 13.09 0.09 -0.69
CA ALA A 75 14.09 0.66 0.20
C ALA A 75 14.66 -0.39 1.17
N LYS A 76 13.77 -1.19 1.79
CA LYS A 76 14.16 -2.29 2.69
C LYS A 76 14.94 -3.37 1.94
N ALA A 77 14.60 -3.65 0.69
CA ALA A 77 15.31 -4.60 -0.16
C ALA A 77 16.68 -4.10 -0.67
N GLY A 78 17.12 -2.90 -0.27
CA GLY A 78 18.43 -2.35 -0.64
C GLY A 78 18.46 -1.61 -1.98
N VAL A 79 17.30 -1.32 -2.58
CA VAL A 79 17.24 -0.49 -3.79
C VAL A 79 17.69 0.93 -3.47
N PRO A 80 18.65 1.50 -4.21
CA PRO A 80 19.12 2.86 -3.97
C PRO A 80 18.00 3.87 -4.30
N ILE A 81 17.45 4.47 -3.27
CA ILE A 81 16.40 5.50 -3.35
C ILE A 81 17.00 6.83 -2.86
N PRO A 82 16.68 7.97 -3.49
CA PRO A 82 17.22 9.25 -3.06
C PRO A 82 16.89 9.54 -1.59
N THR A 83 17.85 10.10 -0.85
CA THR A 83 17.76 10.34 0.60
C THR A 83 16.52 11.13 1.01
N ARG A 84 16.13 12.12 0.21
CA ARG A 84 14.90 12.92 0.45
C ARG A 84 13.63 12.06 0.50
N PHE A 85 13.51 11.06 -0.38
CA PHE A 85 12.35 10.15 -0.37
C PHE A 85 12.40 9.21 0.82
N LYS A 86 13.58 8.70 1.18
CA LYS A 86 13.77 7.83 2.34
C LYS A 86 13.37 8.53 3.64
N GLU A 87 13.82 9.76 3.85
CA GLU A 87 13.48 10.57 5.03
C GLU A 87 11.97 10.84 5.13
N SER A 88 11.31 11.19 4.03
CA SER A 88 9.85 11.41 4.01
C SER A 88 9.08 10.12 4.32
N LEU A 89 9.51 8.97 3.79
CA LEU A 89 8.88 7.68 4.08
C LEU A 89 9.07 7.25 5.54
N GLU A 90 10.27 7.47 6.11
CA GLU A 90 10.54 7.21 7.52
C GLU A 90 9.71 8.10 8.45
N GLN A 91 9.51 9.38 8.09
CA GLN A 91 8.63 10.27 8.84
C GLN A 91 7.17 9.79 8.81
N LEU A 92 6.65 9.44 7.62
CA LEU A 92 5.29 8.89 7.47
C LEU A 92 5.11 7.58 8.26
N ALA A 93 6.14 6.72 8.29
CA ALA A 93 6.11 5.49 9.07
C ALA A 93 6.03 5.76 10.58
N LYS A 94 6.77 6.77 11.09
CA LYS A 94 6.70 7.20 12.49
C LYS A 94 5.33 7.75 12.86
N GLU A 95 4.75 8.61 12.02
CA GLU A 95 3.40 9.16 12.23
C GLU A 95 2.33 8.05 12.27
N LYS A 96 2.48 7.03 11.41
CA LYS A 96 1.58 5.88 11.36
C LYS A 96 1.68 4.96 12.59
N GLN A 97 2.83 4.91 13.26
CA GLN A 97 3.01 4.17 14.52
C GLN A 97 2.54 4.94 15.76
N ALA A 98 2.51 6.28 15.69
CA ALA A 98 2.01 7.14 16.75
C ALA A 98 0.47 7.19 16.85
N ARG A 99 -0.25 6.52 15.93
CA ARG A 99 -1.70 6.55 15.76
C ARG A 99 -2.31 5.17 15.92
#